data_AF-A0A849Z8U3-F1
#
_entry.id   AF-A0A849Z8U3-F1
#
_cell.length_a   1.000
_cell.length_b   1.000
_cell.length_c   1.000
_cell.angle_alpha   90.00
_cell.angle_beta   90.00
_cell.angle_gamma   90.00
#
_symmetry.space_group_name_H-M   'P 1'
#
loop_
_entity.id
_entity.type
_entity.pdbx_description
1 polymer ?
#
loop_
_entity_poly.entity_id
_entity_poly.type
_entity_poly.pdbx_seq_one_letter_code
_entity_poly.pdbx_strand_id
1 'polypeptide(L)'
;MSNHLREGEMGKVGLLLNGVVLTGVLTLLLVDAGAAPAPVLSAPDDRLVQLEAAAVADATPATVGALAVAYLDRQQPGLAQAVLDRHPELSGAELSLARSRVALARGDMDEARTQTDLALATCESPSSTPCSASVVGRAMQQGSYLDSLTSAGVIDPVSHPVAARAALAESRREVVLASQ
;
A
#
# COMPACT_ATOMS: atom_id res chain seq x y z
N MET A 1 14.79 -40.30 -71.77
CA MET A 1 13.65 -39.35 -71.77
C MET A 1 13.29 -39.08 -70.32
N SER A 2 13.51 -37.84 -69.89
CA SER A 2 13.82 -37.45 -68.52
C SER A 2 12.59 -37.10 -67.68
N ASN A 3 12.68 -37.45 -66.39
CA ASN A 3 11.98 -36.84 -65.27
C ASN A 3 12.98 -35.93 -64.53
N HIS A 4 12.60 -34.73 -64.08
CA HIS A 4 12.98 -34.13 -62.78
C HIS A 4 12.45 -32.68 -62.59
N LEU A 5 11.61 -32.53 -61.56
CA LEU A 5 11.61 -31.54 -60.45
C LEU A 5 11.46 -30.03 -60.78
N ARG A 6 10.38 -29.34 -60.37
CA ARG A 6 10.02 -28.84 -59.01
C ARG A 6 11.19 -28.20 -58.27
N GLU A 7 11.26 -26.87 -58.25
CA GLU A 7 11.80 -26.02 -57.16
C GLU A 7 11.81 -24.56 -57.62
N GLY A 8 11.07 -23.65 -56.97
CA GLY A 8 11.10 -22.24 -57.39
C GLY A 8 10.32 -21.20 -56.59
N GLU A 9 9.42 -21.55 -55.67
CA GLU A 9 8.55 -20.54 -55.04
C GLU A 9 8.56 -20.44 -53.51
N MET A 10 9.32 -21.28 -52.79
CA MET A 10 9.28 -21.31 -51.32
C MET A 10 10.37 -20.50 -50.61
N GLY A 11 11.25 -19.80 -51.33
CA GLY A 11 12.44 -19.16 -50.73
C GLY A 11 12.29 -17.74 -50.17
N LYS A 12 11.28 -16.97 -50.61
CA LYS A 12 11.22 -15.52 -50.32
C LYS A 12 10.29 -15.15 -49.16
N VAL A 13 9.23 -15.92 -48.92
CA VAL A 13 8.27 -15.62 -47.84
C VAL A 13 8.83 -15.99 -46.45
N GLY A 14 9.62 -17.06 -46.36
CA GLY A 14 10.25 -17.50 -45.10
C GLY A 14 11.35 -16.56 -44.59
N LEU A 15 11.99 -15.78 -45.46
CA LEU A 15 13.07 -14.88 -45.07
C LEU A 15 12.56 -13.58 -44.44
N LEU A 16 11.43 -13.06 -44.95
CA LEU A 16 10.83 -11.83 -44.43
C LEU A 16 10.15 -12.06 -43.06
N LEU A 17 9.55 -13.23 -42.84
CA LEU A 17 8.90 -13.54 -41.56
C LEU A 17 9.92 -13.67 -40.41
N ASN A 18 11.10 -14.24 -40.67
CA ASN A 18 12.14 -14.38 -39.65
C ASN A 18 12.87 -13.05 -39.35
N GLY A 19 12.99 -12.16 -40.34
CA GLY A 19 13.62 -10.84 -40.15
C GLY A 19 12.82 -9.89 -39.25
N VAL A 20 11.49 -9.95 -39.30
CA VAL A 20 10.60 -9.11 -38.46
C VAL A 20 10.55 -9.62 -37.01
N VAL A 21 10.62 -10.95 -36.80
CA VAL A 21 10.65 -11.53 -35.45
C VAL A 21 11.97 -11.21 -34.74
N LEU A 22 13.11 -11.29 -35.45
CA LEU A 22 14.42 -10.96 -34.87
C LEU A 22 14.57 -9.48 -34.50
N THR A 23 13.96 -8.56 -35.25
CA THR A 23 13.98 -7.13 -34.92
C THR A 23 13.05 -6.79 -33.74
N GLY A 24 11.92 -7.49 -33.60
CA GLY A 24 11.02 -7.32 -32.43
C GLY A 24 11.61 -7.86 -31.11
N VAL A 25 12.40 -8.92 -31.16
CA VAL A 25 13.10 -9.44 -29.95
C VAL A 25 14.26 -8.52 -29.56
N LEU A 26 14.93 -7.89 -30.53
CA LEU A 26 16.07 -7.01 -30.26
C LEU A 26 15.66 -5.68 -29.61
N THR A 27 14.47 -5.13 -29.93
CA THR A 27 13.97 -3.91 -29.29
C THR A 27 13.47 -4.13 -27.87
N LEU A 28 12.97 -5.33 -27.53
CA LEU A 28 12.60 -5.68 -26.16
C LEU A 28 13.82 -5.79 -25.21
N LEU A 29 15.00 -6.11 -25.72
CA LEU A 29 16.22 -6.24 -24.90
C LEU A 29 16.92 -4.89 -24.62
N LEU A 30 16.57 -3.82 -25.33
CA LEU A 30 17.15 -2.48 -25.14
C LEU A 30 16.32 -1.58 -24.20
N VAL A 31 15.13 -2.03 -23.79
CA VAL A 31 14.25 -1.28 -22.86
C VAL A 31 14.63 -1.49 -21.39
N ASP A 32 15.58 -2.38 -21.07
CA ASP A 32 15.93 -2.73 -19.69
C ASP A 32 17.31 -2.24 -19.22
N ALA A 33 17.89 -1.25 -19.89
CA ALA A 33 19.21 -0.68 -19.52
C ALA A 33 19.12 0.48 -18.51
N GLY A 34 18.08 0.52 -17.66
CA GLY A 34 17.86 1.60 -16.69
C GLY A 34 17.54 1.16 -15.25
N ALA A 35 17.18 -0.11 -15.03
CA ALA A 35 16.99 -0.62 -13.68
C ALA A 35 18.34 -1.12 -13.16
N ALA A 36 19.06 -0.28 -12.42
CA ALA A 36 20.14 -0.75 -11.57
C ALA A 36 19.62 -1.94 -10.74
N PRO A 37 20.36 -3.05 -10.62
CA PRO A 37 19.91 -4.19 -9.83
C PRO A 37 19.61 -3.69 -8.42
N ALA A 38 18.35 -3.82 -8.01
CA ALA A 38 17.95 -3.49 -6.65
C ALA A 38 18.84 -4.31 -5.71
N PRO A 39 19.54 -3.69 -4.74
CA PRO A 39 20.39 -4.43 -3.82
C PRO A 39 19.53 -5.50 -3.14
N VAL A 40 19.96 -6.76 -3.24
CA VAL A 40 19.27 -7.93 -2.65
C VAL A 40 19.22 -7.83 -1.12
N LEU A 41 20.05 -6.96 -0.54
CA LEU A 41 19.99 -6.55 0.85
C LEU A 41 19.77 -5.04 0.89
N SER A 42 18.54 -4.62 1.23
CA SER A 42 18.31 -3.26 1.70
C SER A 42 19.25 -2.98 2.87
N ALA A 43 19.90 -1.82 2.89
CA ALA A 43 20.70 -1.42 4.03
C ALA A 43 19.86 -1.56 5.32
N PRO A 44 20.46 -1.97 6.45
CA PRO A 44 19.77 -2.04 7.73
C PRO A 44 19.04 -0.74 7.99
N ASP A 45 17.74 -0.83 8.26
CA ASP A 45 16.96 0.33 8.60
C ASP A 45 17.12 0.61 10.09
N ASP A 46 18.14 1.40 10.42
CA ASP A 46 18.50 1.71 11.81
C ASP A 46 17.31 2.25 12.61
N ARG A 47 16.34 2.92 11.96
CA ARG A 47 15.13 3.41 12.60
C ARG A 47 14.18 2.27 12.96
N LEU A 48 13.98 1.30 12.07
CA LEU A 48 13.15 0.14 12.39
C LEU A 48 13.77 -0.67 13.53
N VAL A 49 15.08 -0.91 13.48
CA VAL A 49 15.81 -1.63 14.53
C VAL A 49 15.67 -0.93 15.88
N GLN A 50 15.76 0.39 15.92
CA GLN A 50 15.54 1.18 17.14
C GLN A 50 14.11 1.06 17.67
N LEU A 51 13.10 1.07 16.78
CA LEU A 51 11.70 0.89 17.18
C LEU A 51 11.42 -0.52 17.70
N GLU A 52 12.00 -1.54 17.07
CA GLU A 52 11.92 -2.93 17.53
C GLU A 52 12.56 -3.08 18.92
N ALA A 53 13.76 -2.54 19.12
CA ALA A 53 14.44 -2.55 20.41
C ALA A 53 13.63 -1.80 21.48
N ALA A 54 13.08 -0.63 21.15
CA ALA A 54 12.26 0.16 22.06
C ALA A 54 10.97 -0.56 22.46
N ALA A 55 10.27 -1.18 21.51
CA ALA A 55 9.05 -1.93 21.78
C ALA A 55 9.30 -3.19 22.62
N VAL A 56 10.48 -3.82 22.50
CA VAL A 56 10.89 -4.95 23.35
C VAL A 56 11.27 -4.48 24.76
N ALA A 57 11.95 -3.34 24.88
CA ALA A 57 12.41 -2.82 26.15
C ALA A 57 11.27 -2.20 26.99
N ASP A 58 10.38 -1.44 26.36
CA ASP A 58 9.25 -0.75 26.98
C ASP A 58 8.06 -0.65 26.01
N ALA A 59 7.15 -1.62 26.12
CA ALA A 59 5.95 -1.69 25.31
C ALA A 59 4.92 -0.68 25.84
N THR A 60 4.87 0.49 25.20
CA THR A 60 3.89 1.55 25.45
C THR A 60 3.01 1.73 24.22
N PRO A 61 1.85 2.40 24.36
CA PRO A 61 1.01 2.67 23.20
C PRO A 61 1.73 3.41 22.06
N ALA A 62 2.60 4.35 22.43
CA ALA A 62 3.38 5.11 21.46
C ALA A 62 4.42 4.26 20.74
N THR A 63 5.21 3.44 21.47
CA THR A 63 6.27 2.62 20.86
C THR A 63 5.70 1.51 19.98
N VAL A 64 4.67 0.81 20.45
CA VAL A 64 3.99 -0.25 19.70
C VAL A 64 3.25 0.31 18.49
N GLY A 65 2.53 1.43 18.64
CA GLY A 65 1.85 2.10 17.53
C GLY A 65 2.82 2.59 16.46
N ALA A 66 3.96 3.17 16.86
CA ALA A 66 5.00 3.63 15.93
C ALA A 66 5.65 2.45 15.18
N LEU A 67 5.92 1.33 15.86
CA LEU A 67 6.46 0.13 15.23
C LEU A 67 5.47 -0.50 14.25
N ALA A 68 4.18 -0.59 14.61
CA ALA A 68 3.13 -1.06 13.70
C ALA A 68 3.03 -0.21 12.43
N VAL A 69 3.08 1.13 12.57
CA VAL A 69 3.13 2.05 11.43
C VAL A 69 4.39 1.83 10.58
N ALA A 70 5.54 1.63 11.21
CA ALA A 70 6.78 1.36 10.50
C ALA A 70 6.69 0.07 9.67
N TYR A 71 6.06 -0.99 10.18
CA TYR A 71 5.80 -2.20 9.40
C TYR A 71 4.83 -1.95 8.24
N LEU A 72 3.77 -1.16 8.45
CA LEU A 72 2.84 -0.79 7.37
C LEU A 72 3.50 0.01 6.26
N ASP A 73 4.36 0.97 6.61
CA ASP A 73 5.11 1.78 5.64
C ASP A 73 6.06 0.91 4.79
N ARG A 74 6.44 -0.28 5.29
CA ARG A 74 7.21 -1.31 4.58
C ARG A 74 6.36 -2.37 3.90
N GLN A 75 5.05 -2.15 3.79
CA GLN A 75 4.08 -3.08 3.20
C GLN A 75 4.05 -4.45 3.90
N GLN A 76 4.26 -4.46 5.23
CA GLN A 76 4.25 -5.66 6.06
C GLN A 76 3.05 -5.64 7.03
N PRO A 77 1.80 -5.67 6.54
CA PRO A 77 0.61 -5.58 7.40
C PRO A 77 0.47 -6.77 8.37
N GLY A 78 1.01 -7.94 8.03
CA GLY A 78 1.03 -9.10 8.94
C GLY A 78 1.90 -8.89 10.18
N LEU A 79 3.07 -8.24 10.03
CA LEU A 79 3.93 -7.91 11.17
C LEU A 79 3.35 -6.76 12.00
N ALA A 80 2.74 -5.77 11.33
CA ALA A 80 1.99 -4.72 12.00
C ALA A 80 0.82 -5.28 12.84
N GLN A 81 0.08 -6.24 12.31
CA GLN A 81 -0.95 -6.96 13.06
C GLN A 81 -0.35 -7.72 14.24
N ALA A 82 0.70 -8.51 14.00
CA ALA A 82 1.31 -9.37 15.02
C ALA A 82 1.86 -8.57 16.22
N VAL A 83 2.41 -7.37 16.00
CA VAL A 83 2.89 -6.52 17.10
C VAL A 83 1.73 -5.92 17.89
N LEU A 84 0.62 -5.56 17.25
CA LEU A 84 -0.57 -5.05 17.93
C LEU A 84 -1.29 -6.16 18.72
N ASP A 85 -1.35 -7.37 18.18
CA ASP A 85 -2.00 -8.54 18.80
C ASP A 85 -1.20 -9.10 19.99
N ARG A 86 0.12 -8.85 20.02
CA ARG A 86 0.96 -9.23 21.16
C ARG A 86 0.66 -8.41 22.42
N HIS A 87 0.07 -7.24 22.26
CA HIS A 87 -0.19 -6.28 23.33
C HIS A 87 -1.68 -5.89 23.42
N PRO A 88 -2.59 -6.85 23.66
CA PRO A 88 -4.03 -6.58 23.73
C PRO A 88 -4.41 -5.69 24.91
N GLU A 89 -3.60 -5.66 25.98
CA GLU A 89 -3.75 -4.79 27.14
C GLU A 89 -3.52 -3.31 26.82
N LEU A 90 -2.78 -3.02 25.74
CA LEU A 90 -2.51 -1.64 25.34
C LEU A 90 -3.71 -1.05 24.60
N SER A 91 -4.06 0.16 25.03
CA SER A 91 -5.15 0.96 24.49
C SER A 91 -4.70 2.42 24.38
N GLY A 92 -5.51 3.24 23.70
CA GLY A 92 -5.20 4.64 23.42
C GLY A 92 -5.39 4.99 21.96
N ALA A 93 -5.49 6.27 21.67
CA ALA A 93 -5.81 6.77 20.35
C ALA A 93 -4.75 6.38 19.29
N GLU A 94 -3.46 6.39 19.63
CA GLU A 94 -2.41 5.96 18.72
C GLU A 94 -2.55 4.49 18.33
N LEU A 95 -2.90 3.61 19.28
CA LEU A 95 -3.09 2.19 18.98
C LEU A 95 -4.35 1.96 18.16
N SER A 96 -5.46 2.61 18.50
CA SER A 96 -6.69 2.50 17.71
C SER A 96 -6.45 2.98 16.27
N LEU A 97 -5.74 4.09 16.08
CA LEU A 97 -5.37 4.55 14.74
C LEU A 97 -4.42 3.58 14.01
N ALA A 98 -3.47 2.95 14.71
CA ALA A 98 -2.61 1.92 14.12
C ALA A 98 -3.42 0.68 13.70
N ARG A 99 -4.30 0.17 14.56
CA ARG A 99 -5.24 -0.94 14.28
C ARG A 99 -6.11 -0.61 13.07
N SER A 100 -6.64 0.60 12.99
CA SER A 100 -7.42 1.06 11.84
C SER A 100 -6.63 0.98 10.53
N ARG A 101 -5.37 1.44 10.51
CA ARG A 101 -4.52 1.35 9.31
C ARG A 101 -4.21 -0.09 8.93
N VAL A 102 -4.02 -0.98 9.91
CA VAL A 102 -3.81 -2.41 9.65
C VAL A 102 -5.06 -3.06 9.08
N ALA A 103 -6.24 -2.79 9.65
CA ALA A 103 -7.53 -3.27 9.14
C ALA A 103 -7.74 -2.84 7.68
N LEU A 104 -7.51 -1.56 7.38
CA LEU A 104 -7.59 -1.04 6.02
C LEU A 104 -6.59 -1.72 5.07
N ALA A 105 -5.35 -1.95 5.50
CA ALA A 105 -4.34 -2.66 4.72
C ALA A 105 -4.68 -4.14 4.46
N ARG A 106 -5.62 -4.70 5.23
CA ARG A 106 -6.16 -6.05 5.08
C ARG A 106 -7.50 -6.08 4.32
N GLY A 107 -8.03 -4.92 3.93
CA GLY A 107 -9.31 -4.79 3.24
C GLY A 107 -10.53 -4.80 4.18
N ASP A 108 -10.33 -4.74 5.50
CA ASP A 108 -11.40 -4.72 6.49
C ASP A 108 -11.85 -3.27 6.77
N MET A 109 -12.80 -2.80 5.95
CA MET A 109 -13.30 -1.42 6.01
C MET A 109 -14.10 -1.12 7.29
N ASP A 110 -14.87 -2.09 7.78
CA ASP A 110 -15.73 -1.92 8.95
C ASP A 110 -14.89 -1.81 10.23
N GLU A 111 -13.90 -2.68 10.39
CA GLU A 111 -12.94 -2.60 11.51
C GLU A 111 -12.10 -1.32 11.39
N ALA A 112 -11.66 -0.95 10.17
CA ALA A 112 -10.93 0.29 9.97
C ALA A 112 -11.74 1.51 10.42
N ARG A 113 -13.03 1.57 10.07
CA ARG A 113 -13.92 2.65 10.50
C ARG A 113 -14.10 2.67 12.00
N THR A 114 -14.45 1.53 12.58
CA THR A 114 -14.65 1.37 14.04
C THR A 114 -13.43 1.85 14.83
N GLN A 115 -12.22 1.47 14.41
CA GLN A 115 -10.99 1.84 15.09
C GLN A 115 -10.62 3.33 14.89
N THR A 116 -10.97 3.93 13.75
CA THR A 116 -10.79 5.39 13.54
C THR A 116 -11.72 6.18 14.44
N ASP A 117 -12.99 5.79 14.52
CA ASP A 117 -13.98 6.45 15.38
C ASP A 117 -13.60 6.30 16.85
N LEU A 118 -13.11 5.12 17.26
CA LEU A 118 -12.57 4.90 18.60
C LEU A 118 -11.36 5.80 18.90
N ALA A 119 -10.46 6.01 17.94
CA ALA A 119 -9.31 6.89 18.12
C ALA A 119 -9.76 8.34 18.39
N LEU A 120 -10.72 8.86 17.60
CA LEU A 120 -11.29 10.20 17.79
C LEU A 120 -12.02 10.32 19.13
N ALA A 121 -12.89 9.37 19.46
CA ALA A 121 -13.61 9.35 20.73
C ALA A 121 -12.66 9.28 21.95
N THR A 122 -11.56 8.55 21.83
CA THR A 122 -10.52 8.51 22.87
C THR A 122 -9.87 9.88 23.04
N CYS A 123 -9.65 10.62 21.95
CA CYS A 123 -9.07 11.96 22.02
C CYS A 123 -10.01 13.02 22.60
N GLU A 124 -11.32 12.83 22.44
CA GLU A 124 -12.35 13.74 22.95
C GLU A 124 -12.77 13.44 24.39
N SER A 125 -12.37 12.28 24.93
CA SER A 125 -12.79 11.86 26.26
C SER A 125 -12.20 12.78 27.36
N PRO A 126 -13.04 13.28 28.29
CA PRO A 126 -12.58 14.17 29.36
C PRO A 126 -11.73 13.45 30.42
N SER A 127 -11.73 12.11 30.43
CA SER A 127 -10.99 11.28 31.39
C SER A 127 -9.59 10.88 30.91
N SER A 128 -9.23 11.19 29.66
CA SER A 128 -7.93 10.85 29.07
C SER A 128 -7.03 12.07 28.93
N THR A 129 -5.72 11.82 28.85
CA THR A 129 -4.76 12.84 28.43
C THR A 129 -5.13 13.33 27.03
N PRO A 130 -5.20 14.66 26.79
CA PRO A 130 -5.52 15.20 25.47
C PRO A 130 -4.56 14.65 24.42
N CYS A 131 -5.11 14.15 23.32
CA CYS A 131 -4.29 13.74 22.18
C CYS A 131 -3.51 14.91 21.60
N SER A 132 -2.35 14.62 21.01
CA SER A 132 -1.65 15.59 20.19
C SER A 132 -2.48 15.96 18.95
N ALA A 133 -2.34 17.19 18.47
CA ALA A 133 -3.01 17.66 17.24
C ALA A 133 -2.67 16.78 16.02
N SER A 134 -1.47 16.18 16.00
CA SER A 134 -1.04 15.26 14.95
C SER A 134 -1.86 13.98 14.93
N VAL A 135 -2.16 13.39 16.09
CA VAL A 135 -2.99 12.17 16.19
C VAL A 135 -4.41 12.44 15.73
N VAL A 136 -5.00 13.55 16.21
CA VAL A 136 -6.34 13.98 15.80
C VAL A 136 -6.39 14.22 14.29
N GLY A 137 -5.45 14.99 13.74
CA GLY A 137 -5.41 15.29 12.30
C GLY A 137 -5.27 14.04 11.44
N ARG A 138 -4.44 13.07 11.84
CA ARG A 138 -4.30 11.79 11.13
C ARG A 138 -5.56 10.93 11.22
N ALA A 139 -6.22 10.88 12.37
CA ALA A 139 -7.47 10.15 12.55
C ALA A 139 -8.60 10.76 11.70
N MET A 140 -8.73 12.08 11.69
CA MET A 140 -9.69 12.78 10.82
C MET A 140 -9.41 12.53 9.34
N GLN A 141 -8.14 12.63 8.92
CA GLN A 141 -7.74 12.34 7.54
C GLN A 141 -8.11 10.91 7.12
N GLN A 142 -7.91 9.94 8.02
CA GLN A 142 -8.28 8.55 7.78
C GLN A 142 -9.79 8.37 7.70
N GLY A 143 -10.56 9.04 8.57
CA GLY A 143 -12.02 9.07 8.50
C GLY A 143 -12.52 9.57 7.14
N SER A 144 -12.02 10.73 6.69
CA SER A 144 -12.39 11.29 5.38
C SER A 144 -11.99 10.38 4.21
N TYR A 145 -10.89 9.64 4.33
CA TYR A 145 -10.50 8.65 3.32
C TYR A 145 -11.50 7.49 3.28
N LEU A 146 -11.89 6.94 4.43
CA LEU A 146 -12.89 5.87 4.53
C LEU A 146 -14.27 6.33 4.01
N ASP A 147 -14.65 7.58 4.29
CA ASP A 147 -15.88 8.18 3.78
C ASP A 147 -15.86 8.26 2.25
N SER A 148 -14.71 8.65 1.66
CA SER A 148 -14.52 8.70 0.20
C SER A 148 -14.62 7.31 -0.45
N LEU A 149 -14.10 6.28 0.20
CA LEU A 149 -14.23 4.90 -0.29
C LEU A 149 -15.68 4.42 -0.23
N THR A 150 -16.36 4.71 0.88
CA THR A 150 -17.75 4.32 1.11
C THR A 150 -18.70 5.00 0.12
N SER A 151 -18.54 6.31 -0.10
CA SER A 151 -19.35 7.07 -1.06
C SER A 151 -19.17 6.59 -2.50
N ALA A 152 -17.97 6.11 -2.85
CA ALA A 152 -17.67 5.51 -4.14
C ALA A 152 -18.08 4.03 -4.26
N GLY A 153 -18.64 3.43 -3.20
CA GLY A 153 -19.02 2.01 -3.19
C GLY A 153 -17.84 1.03 -3.21
N VAL A 154 -16.65 1.47 -2.80
CA VAL A 154 -15.44 0.62 -2.74
C VAL A 154 -15.43 -0.15 -1.42
N ILE A 155 -15.87 -1.42 -1.48
CA ILE A 155 -15.98 -2.30 -0.31
C ILE A 155 -14.63 -2.89 0.11
N ASP A 156 -13.81 -3.31 -0.86
CA ASP A 156 -12.48 -3.86 -0.61
C ASP A 156 -11.43 -3.07 -1.42
N PRO A 157 -10.76 -2.07 -0.81
CA PRO A 157 -9.77 -1.26 -1.48
C PRO A 157 -8.47 -2.01 -1.80
N VAL A 158 -8.20 -3.15 -1.13
CA VAL A 158 -7.02 -3.98 -1.38
C VAL A 158 -7.19 -4.77 -2.68
N SER A 159 -8.36 -5.35 -2.88
CA SER A 159 -8.70 -6.04 -4.14
C SER A 159 -9.01 -5.08 -5.29
N HIS A 160 -9.38 -3.83 -5.00
CA HIS A 160 -9.75 -2.81 -6.01
C HIS A 160 -8.92 -1.52 -5.89
N PRO A 161 -7.57 -1.59 -6.02
CA PRO A 161 -6.70 -0.44 -5.75
C PRO A 161 -6.86 0.70 -6.75
N VAL A 162 -7.30 0.42 -7.99
CA VAL A 162 -7.58 1.46 -8.99
C VAL A 162 -8.85 2.24 -8.62
N ALA A 163 -9.92 1.55 -8.23
CA ALA A 163 -11.16 2.17 -7.79
C ALA A 163 -10.94 3.00 -6.52
N ALA A 164 -10.18 2.47 -5.55
CA ALA A 164 -9.82 3.19 -4.32
C ALA A 164 -9.05 4.49 -4.61
N ARG A 165 -8.10 4.48 -5.56
CA ARG A 165 -7.37 5.69 -5.98
C ARG A 165 -8.28 6.68 -6.72
N ALA A 166 -9.18 6.19 -7.57
CA ALA A 166 -10.12 7.03 -8.30
C ALA A 166 -11.10 7.74 -7.34
N ALA A 167 -11.64 7.02 -6.36
CA ALA A 167 -12.51 7.57 -5.32
C ALA A 167 -11.84 8.73 -4.55
N LEU A 168 -10.58 8.56 -4.15
CA LEU A 168 -9.81 9.61 -3.48
C LEU A 168 -9.48 10.79 -4.39
N ALA A 169 -9.20 10.54 -5.67
CA ALA A 169 -8.94 11.61 -6.63
C ALA A 169 -10.18 12.48 -6.85
N GLU A 170 -11.37 11.87 -6.89
CA GLU A 170 -12.63 12.58 -7.07
C GLU A 170 -13.02 13.39 -5.83
N SER A 171 -12.95 12.80 -4.63
CA SER A 171 -13.30 13.54 -3.41
C SER A 171 -12.41 14.77 -3.19
N ARG A 172 -11.14 14.71 -3.59
CA ARG A 172 -10.23 15.87 -3.56
C ARG A 172 -10.63 16.96 -4.55
N ARG A 173 -11.20 16.62 -5.71
CA ARG A 173 -11.69 17.61 -6.69
C ARG A 173 -12.91 18.34 -6.17
N GLU A 174 -13.85 17.64 -5.55
CA GLU A 174 -15.05 18.26 -4.95
C GLU A 174 -14.69 19.30 -3.90
N VAL A 175 -13.70 19.01 -3.03
CA VAL A 175 -13.24 19.96 -2.00
C VAL A 175 -12.67 21.24 -2.63
N VAL A 176 -11.87 21.14 -3.70
CA VAL A 176 -11.28 22.30 -4.39
C VAL A 176 -12.35 23.17 -5.06
N LEU A 177 -13.43 22.55 -5.54
CA LEU A 177 -14.54 23.27 -6.19
C LEU A 177 -15.46 23.93 -5.16
N ALA A 178 -15.65 23.33 -3.98
CA ALA A 178 -16.49 23.87 -2.91
C ALA A 178 -15.81 25.01 -2.10
N SER A 179 -14.49 25.17 -2.20
CA SER A 179 -13.72 26.21 -1.50
C SER A 179 -13.46 27.49 -2.33
N GLN A 180 -14.03 27.59 -3.53
CA GLN A 180 -13.94 28.76 -4.43
C GLN A 180 -15.24 29.55 -4.39
#